data_AF-A0A1I6L9M9-F1
#
_entry.id   AF-A0A1I6L9M9-F1
#
_cell.length_a   1.000
_cell.length_b   1.000
_cell.length_c   1.000
_cell.angle_alpha   90.00
_cell.angle_beta   90.00
_cell.angle_gamma   90.00
#
_symmetry.space_group_name_H-M   'P 1'
#
loop_
_entity.id
_entity.type
_entity.pdbx_description
1 polymer ?
#
loop_
_entity_poly.entity_id
_entity_poly.type
_entity_poly.pdbx_seq_one_letter_code
_entity_poly.pdbx_strand_id
1 'polypeptide(L)'
;MLNEVQRWIDDSQYDNWEWYSLIIAASISGCIFFEVYSVTSALRSLDTQIVMSGYTFGDFFIASLQGIVMGFVGKRLYTHGNSYSKFMTDDFATKEMTFVARIGVMTVISIMVGLVLPDMVSQSADYVTVQVAGTVVVAGNLLIHSEIRNWNVMNEAPVLAAGSLLAVAPML
;
A
#
# COMPACT_ATOMS: atom_id res chain seq x y z
N MET A 1 -12.11 -11.17 -28.03
CA MET A 1 -11.32 -11.19 -26.79
C MET A 1 -11.29 -9.84 -26.07
N LEU A 2 -10.52 -8.81 -26.46
CA LEU A 2 -10.45 -7.56 -25.68
C LEU A 2 -11.81 -6.84 -25.53
N ASN A 3 -12.61 -6.76 -26.59
CA ASN A 3 -13.95 -6.17 -26.54
C ASN A 3 -14.95 -6.98 -25.71
N GLU A 4 -14.71 -8.28 -25.52
CA GLU A 4 -15.53 -9.13 -24.67
C GLU A 4 -15.14 -8.93 -23.21
N VAL A 5 -13.84 -8.91 -22.89
CA VAL A 5 -13.34 -8.58 -21.55
C VAL A 5 -13.83 -7.20 -21.11
N GLN A 6 -13.78 -6.20 -22.01
CA GLN A 6 -14.28 -4.87 -21.70
C GLN A 6 -15.78 -4.87 -21.36
N ARG A 7 -16.60 -5.58 -22.14
CA ARG A 7 -18.03 -5.72 -21.84
C ARG A 7 -18.28 -6.40 -20.50
N TRP A 8 -17.50 -7.43 -20.16
CA TRP A 8 -17.60 -8.10 -18.86
C TRP A 8 -17.22 -7.19 -17.69
N ILE A 9 -16.23 -6.31 -17.87
CA ILE A 9 -15.85 -5.31 -16.87
C ILE A 9 -16.98 -4.28 -16.72
N ASP A 10 -17.49 -3.74 -17.84
CA ASP A 10 -18.54 -2.72 -17.85
C ASP A 10 -19.87 -3.25 -17.27
N ASP A 11 -20.17 -4.54 -17.45
CA ASP A 11 -21.36 -5.20 -16.90
C ASP A 11 -21.19 -5.62 -15.42
N SER A 12 -20.01 -5.43 -14.83
CA SER A 12 -19.72 -5.84 -13.45
C SER A 12 -20.23 -4.83 -12.41
N GLN A 13 -20.43 -5.29 -11.18
CA GLN A 13 -20.80 -4.43 -10.04
C GLN A 13 -19.63 -3.61 -9.47
N TYR A 14 -18.43 -3.79 -10.01
CA TYR A 14 -17.20 -3.14 -9.54
C TYR A 14 -16.82 -2.01 -10.50
N ASP A 15 -16.13 -1.00 -9.98
CA ASP A 15 -15.60 0.05 -10.85
C ASP A 15 -14.54 -0.52 -11.80
N ASN A 16 -14.53 -0.03 -13.04
CA ASN A 16 -13.62 -0.51 -14.09
C ASN A 16 -12.14 -0.48 -13.67
N TRP A 17 -11.74 0.51 -12.87
CA TRP A 17 -10.36 0.64 -12.40
C TRP A 17 -9.94 -0.50 -11.46
N GLU A 18 -10.87 -1.07 -10.69
CA GLU A 18 -10.60 -2.18 -9.78
C GLU A 18 -10.25 -3.45 -10.55
N TRP A 19 -10.99 -3.71 -11.63
CA TRP A 19 -10.70 -4.79 -12.55
C TRP A 19 -9.39 -4.59 -13.30
N TYR A 20 -9.11 -3.38 -13.78
CA TYR A 20 -7.82 -3.09 -14.40
C TYR A 20 -6.66 -3.32 -13.43
N SER A 21 -6.80 -2.88 -12.17
CA SER A 21 -5.82 -3.14 -11.12
C SER A 21 -5.59 -4.65 -10.94
N LEU A 22 -6.66 -5.44 -10.85
CA LEU A 22 -6.56 -6.89 -10.73
C LEU A 22 -5.90 -7.56 -11.94
N ILE A 23 -6.27 -7.16 -13.16
CA ILE A 23 -5.70 -7.70 -14.40
C ILE A 23 -4.20 -7.40 -14.47
N ILE A 24 -3.79 -6.17 -14.14
CA ILE A 24 -2.38 -5.78 -14.12
C ILE A 24 -1.63 -6.58 -13.05
N ALA A 25 -2.18 -6.67 -11.84
CA ALA A 25 -1.58 -7.42 -10.74
C ALA A 25 -1.43 -8.91 -11.07
N ALA A 26 -2.46 -9.53 -11.65
CA ALA A 26 -2.42 -10.92 -12.09
C ALA A 26 -1.40 -11.13 -13.21
N SER A 27 -1.29 -10.20 -14.16
CA SER A 27 -0.31 -10.26 -15.24
C SER A 27 1.13 -10.16 -14.71
N ILE A 28 1.39 -9.18 -13.83
CA ILE A 28 2.69 -9.01 -13.18
C ILE A 28 3.04 -10.26 -12.36
N SER A 29 2.10 -10.75 -11.55
CA SER A 29 2.30 -11.95 -10.71
C SER A 29 2.56 -13.19 -11.56
N GLY A 30 1.83 -13.37 -12.66
CA GLY A 30 2.08 -14.44 -13.62
C GLY A 30 3.46 -14.32 -14.27
N CYS A 31 3.87 -13.11 -14.66
CA CYS A 31 5.21 -12.88 -15.20
C CYS A 31 6.33 -13.18 -14.19
N ILE A 32 6.11 -12.89 -12.90
CA ILE A 32 7.03 -13.27 -11.82
C ILE A 32 7.10 -14.80 -11.72
N PHE A 33 5.95 -15.47 -11.61
CA PHE A 33 5.85 -16.92 -11.46
C PHE A 33 6.46 -17.71 -12.64
N PHE A 34 6.31 -17.21 -13.87
CA PHE A 34 6.90 -17.82 -15.07
C PHE A 34 8.29 -17.29 -15.41
N GLU A 35 8.89 -16.45 -14.55
CA GLU A 35 10.20 -15.83 -14.74
C GLU A 35 10.37 -15.14 -16.11
N VAL A 36 9.34 -14.43 -16.59
CA VAL A 36 9.38 -13.75 -17.88
C VAL A 36 10.42 -12.64 -17.87
N TYR A 37 11.59 -12.92 -18.47
CA TYR A 37 12.81 -12.12 -18.37
C TYR A 37 12.60 -10.61 -18.55
N SER A 38 11.86 -10.17 -19.56
CA SER A 38 11.65 -8.74 -19.82
C SER A 38 10.94 -8.02 -18.68
N VAL A 39 9.97 -8.68 -18.05
CA VAL A 39 9.20 -8.11 -16.94
C VAL A 39 9.99 -8.23 -15.65
N THR A 40 10.53 -9.41 -15.35
CA THR A 40 11.31 -9.64 -14.13
C THR A 40 12.58 -8.79 -14.09
N SER A 41 13.26 -8.59 -15.22
CA SER A 41 14.39 -7.67 -15.33
C SER A 41 13.97 -6.21 -15.09
N ALA A 42 12.82 -5.79 -15.60
CA ALA A 42 12.31 -4.44 -15.36
C ALA A 42 11.93 -4.23 -13.89
N LEU A 43 11.29 -5.22 -13.26
CA LEU A 43 10.93 -5.16 -11.84
C LEU A 43 12.19 -5.15 -10.95
N ARG A 44 13.17 -6.01 -11.21
CA ARG A 44 14.46 -5.97 -10.50
C ARG A 44 15.21 -4.66 -10.73
N SER A 45 15.05 -4.03 -11.88
CA SER A 45 15.67 -2.72 -12.13
C SER A 45 15.07 -1.63 -11.24
N LEU A 46 13.80 -1.73 -10.81
CA LEU A 46 13.25 -0.79 -9.84
C LEU A 46 13.99 -0.87 -8.50
N ASP A 47 14.33 -2.08 -8.06
CA ASP A 47 15.02 -2.33 -6.79
C ASP A 47 16.53 -2.03 -6.85
N THR A 48 17.15 -2.10 -8.04
CA THR A 48 18.61 -2.06 -8.18
C THR A 48 19.15 -0.81 -8.90
N GLN A 49 18.33 -0.15 -9.71
CA GLN A 49 18.77 0.99 -10.51
C GLN A 49 18.88 2.24 -9.64
N ILE A 50 20.12 2.67 -9.42
CA ILE A 50 20.46 3.90 -8.71
C ILE A 50 20.11 5.10 -9.59
N VAL A 51 19.31 6.02 -9.06
CA VAL A 51 18.86 7.22 -9.76
C VAL A 51 19.72 8.42 -9.38
N MET A 52 19.93 8.63 -8.08
CA MET A 52 20.64 9.81 -7.57
C MET A 52 21.25 9.52 -6.19
N SER A 53 22.53 9.87 -6.01
CA SER A 53 23.20 9.86 -4.70
C SER A 53 23.09 8.55 -3.91
N GLY A 54 23.03 7.39 -4.59
CA GLY A 54 22.91 6.07 -3.96
C GLY A 54 21.49 5.61 -3.68
N TYR A 55 20.46 6.43 -3.97
CA TYR A 55 19.05 6.02 -3.87
C TYR A 55 18.56 5.36 -5.15
N THR A 56 17.81 4.28 -4.99
CA THR A 56 17.18 3.49 -6.05
C THR A 56 15.80 4.04 -6.42
N PHE A 57 15.25 3.63 -7.57
CA PHE A 57 13.85 3.94 -7.90
C PHE A 57 12.88 3.37 -6.87
N GLY A 58 13.19 2.20 -6.31
CA GLY A 58 12.44 1.58 -5.22
C GLY A 58 12.36 2.47 -3.99
N ASP A 59 13.46 3.12 -3.61
CA ASP A 59 13.49 4.03 -2.46
C ASP A 59 12.53 5.22 -2.66
N PHE A 60 12.54 5.83 -3.84
CA PHE A 60 11.61 6.92 -4.17
C PHE A 60 10.15 6.47 -4.17
N PHE A 61 9.90 5.26 -4.66
CA PHE A 61 8.56 4.69 -4.70
C PHE A 61 8.04 4.37 -3.30
N ILE A 62 8.84 3.72 -2.46
CA ILE A 62 8.51 3.42 -1.07
C ILE A 62 8.30 4.72 -0.29
N ALA A 63 9.16 5.74 -0.48
CA ALA A 63 8.97 7.05 0.14
C ALA A 63 7.67 7.73 -0.28
N SER A 64 7.26 7.58 -1.55
CA SER A 64 5.98 8.09 -2.04
C SER A 64 4.80 7.37 -1.36
N LEU A 65 4.89 6.04 -1.19
CA LEU A 65 3.90 5.26 -0.46
C LEU A 65 3.82 5.66 1.03
N GLN A 66 4.96 5.93 1.67
CA GLN A 66 4.99 6.47 3.03
C GLN A 66 4.20 7.77 3.14
N GLY A 67 4.35 8.68 2.17
CA GLY A 67 3.61 9.95 2.11
C GLY A 67 2.09 9.73 2.04
N ILE A 68 1.64 8.78 1.23
CA ILE A 68 0.23 8.40 1.11
C ILE A 68 -0.29 7.86 2.45
N VAL A 69 0.44 6.92 3.07
CA VAL A 69 0.07 6.35 4.38
C VAL A 69 0.01 7.42 5.47
N MET A 70 0.98 8.33 5.51
CA MET A 70 0.98 9.46 6.46
C MET A 70 -0.22 10.39 6.25
N GLY A 71 -0.63 10.64 5.01
CA GLY A 71 -1.84 11.40 4.72
C GLY A 71 -3.09 10.77 5.34
N PHE A 72 -3.25 9.45 5.24
CA PHE A 72 -4.37 8.72 5.83
C PHE A 72 -4.32 8.70 7.36
N VAL A 73 -3.16 8.40 7.94
CA VAL A 73 -2.95 8.42 9.39
C VAL A 73 -3.23 9.81 9.96
N GLY A 74 -2.75 10.85 9.27
CA GLY A 74 -3.04 12.23 9.63
C GLY A 74 -4.51 12.53 9.62
N LYS A 75 -5.21 12.24 8.53
CA LYS A 75 -6.67 12.40 8.46
C LYS A 75 -7.36 11.72 9.65
N ARG A 76 -7.01 10.47 9.95
CA ARG A 76 -7.61 9.69 11.06
C ARG A 76 -7.38 10.33 12.43
N LEU A 77 -6.14 10.74 12.71
CA LEU A 77 -5.78 11.44 13.95
C LEU A 77 -6.50 12.78 14.10
N TYR A 78 -6.76 13.49 12.99
CA TYR A 78 -7.55 14.71 12.98
C TYR A 78 -9.05 14.45 13.21
N THR A 79 -9.64 13.48 12.51
CA THR A 79 -11.07 13.12 12.64
C THR A 79 -11.41 12.63 14.06
N HIS A 80 -10.51 11.89 14.71
CA HIS A 80 -10.69 11.38 16.07
C HIS A 80 -10.17 12.33 17.17
N GLY A 81 -9.92 13.60 16.81
CA GLY A 81 -9.08 14.55 17.56
C GLY A 81 -9.44 14.84 19.01
N ASN A 82 -10.65 14.49 19.48
CA ASN A 82 -11.05 14.62 20.90
C ASN A 82 -11.13 13.29 21.67
N SER A 83 -11.04 12.15 21.00
CA SER A 83 -11.15 10.82 21.64
C SER A 83 -9.78 10.21 21.93
N TYR A 84 -8.79 10.46 21.06
CA TYR A 84 -7.42 9.96 21.25
C TYR A 84 -6.69 10.62 22.43
N SER A 85 -6.95 11.91 22.71
CA SER A 85 -6.42 12.60 23.88
C SER A 85 -7.00 12.07 25.20
N LYS A 86 -8.20 11.46 25.18
CA LYS A 86 -8.79 10.80 26.35
C LYS A 86 -8.20 9.41 26.63
N PHE A 87 -7.59 8.77 25.64
CA PHE A 87 -7.06 7.41 25.79
C PHE A 87 -5.71 7.35 26.53
N MET A 88 -4.99 8.48 26.62
CA MET A 88 -3.62 8.57 27.14
C MET A 88 -3.50 9.40 28.43
N THR A 89 -4.52 9.40 29.30
CA THR A 89 -4.58 10.08 30.62
C THR A 89 -5.06 11.53 30.56
N ASP A 90 -5.90 11.93 31.54
CA ASP A 90 -6.54 13.25 31.69
C ASP A 90 -5.57 14.46 31.71
N ASP A 91 -4.25 14.22 31.81
CA ASP A 91 -3.20 15.25 31.85
C ASP A 91 -2.75 15.78 30.46
N PHE A 92 -3.12 15.12 29.35
CA PHE A 92 -2.70 15.49 27.99
C PHE A 92 -3.61 16.53 27.31
N ALA A 93 -4.30 17.37 28.09
CA ALA A 93 -5.32 18.31 27.60
C ALA A 93 -4.76 19.58 26.91
N THR A 94 -3.45 19.71 26.72
CA THR A 94 -2.85 20.87 26.03
C THR A 94 -2.65 20.60 24.53
N LYS A 95 -2.91 21.63 23.71
CA LYS A 95 -2.78 21.61 22.24
C LYS A 95 -1.38 21.15 21.79
N GLU A 96 -0.36 21.51 22.54
CA GLU A 96 1.04 21.19 22.29
C GLU A 96 1.33 19.69 22.48
N MET A 97 0.79 19.07 23.53
CA MET A 97 1.00 17.64 23.80
C MET A 97 0.26 16.75 22.79
N THR A 98 -0.94 17.18 22.37
CA THR A 98 -1.69 16.52 21.29
C THR A 98 -0.93 16.60 19.97
N PHE A 99 -0.27 17.72 19.69
CA PHE A 99 0.55 17.89 18.50
C PHE A 99 1.79 16.97 18.53
N VAL A 100 2.51 16.92 19.66
CA VAL A 100 3.68 16.04 19.83
C VAL A 100 3.30 14.57 19.72
N ALA A 101 2.19 14.14 20.32
CA ALA A 101 1.72 12.77 20.22
C ALA A 101 1.40 12.37 18.77
N ARG A 102 0.77 13.26 17.99
CA ARG A 102 0.47 13.02 16.57
C ARG A 102 1.74 12.89 15.73
N ILE A 103 2.71 13.79 15.93
CA ILE A 103 4.01 13.69 15.29
C ILE A 103 4.66 12.36 15.64
N GLY A 104 4.69 11.99 16.92
CA GLY A 104 5.26 10.72 17.37
C GLY A 104 4.65 9.51 16.67
N VAL A 105 3.31 9.43 16.59
CA VAL A 105 2.61 8.35 15.89
C VAL A 105 2.93 8.33 14.39
N MET A 106 2.92 9.49 13.73
CA MET A 106 3.26 9.59 12.30
C MET A 106 4.71 9.18 12.04
N THR A 107 5.65 9.58 12.90
CA THR A 107 7.06 9.21 12.80
C THR A 107 7.23 7.70 12.95
N VAL A 108 6.59 7.08 13.95
CA VAL A 108 6.66 5.62 14.13
C VAL A 108 6.12 4.89 12.90
N ILE A 109 4.97 5.30 12.38
CA ILE A 109 4.38 4.67 11.18
C ILE A 109 5.26 4.90 9.95
N SER A 110 5.85 6.08 9.80
CA SER A 110 6.80 6.35 8.72
C SER A 110 7.99 5.40 8.79
N ILE A 111 8.60 5.24 9.97
CA ILE A 111 9.73 4.32 10.17
C ILE A 111 9.31 2.88 9.82
N MET A 112 8.12 2.47 10.26
CA MET A 112 7.60 1.14 9.93
C MET A 112 7.47 0.93 8.42
N VAL A 113 6.93 1.91 7.68
CA VAL A 113 6.69 1.76 6.24
C VAL A 113 7.97 1.89 5.40
N GLY A 114 8.92 2.73 5.80
CA GLY A 114 10.11 2.98 4.97
C GLY A 114 11.34 2.19 5.33
N LEU A 115 11.41 1.65 6.54
CA LEU A 115 12.57 0.88 6.99
C LEU A 115 12.14 -0.55 7.32
N VAL A 116 11.18 -0.70 8.23
CA VAL A 116 10.84 -2.04 8.76
C VAL A 116 10.16 -2.91 7.71
N LEU A 117 9.16 -2.40 6.98
CA LEU A 117 8.48 -3.17 5.93
C LEU A 117 9.45 -3.60 4.81
N PRO A 118 10.25 -2.70 4.22
CA PRO A 118 11.26 -3.10 3.23
C PRO A 118 12.28 -4.08 3.79
N ASP A 119 12.77 -3.91 5.02
CA ASP A 119 13.74 -4.84 5.64
C ASP A 119 13.13 -6.23 5.90
N MET A 120 11.88 -6.29 6.36
CA MET A 120 11.17 -7.56 6.56
C MET A 120 10.92 -8.29 5.24
N VAL A 121 10.69 -7.53 4.18
CA VAL A 121 10.33 -8.05 2.86
C VAL A 121 11.56 -8.45 2.04
N SER A 122 12.62 -7.63 2.07
CA SER A 122 13.87 -7.84 1.34
C SER A 122 14.64 -9.09 1.75
N GLN A 123 14.39 -9.63 2.95
CA GLN A 123 14.96 -10.92 3.36
C GLN A 123 14.34 -12.12 2.63
N SER A 124 13.22 -11.93 1.92
CA SER A 124 12.41 -13.01 1.37
C SER A 124 12.10 -12.92 -0.13
N ALA A 125 12.45 -11.82 -0.82
CA ALA A 125 12.04 -11.62 -2.21
C ALA A 125 12.98 -10.72 -3.04
N ASP A 126 13.11 -11.05 -4.32
CA ASP A 126 13.84 -10.29 -5.36
C ASP A 126 13.11 -9.03 -5.85
N TYR A 127 11.86 -8.80 -5.41
CA TYR A 127 10.96 -7.77 -5.93
C TYR A 127 10.33 -6.93 -4.80
N VAL A 128 11.19 -6.31 -3.99
CA VAL A 128 10.80 -5.63 -2.73
C VAL A 128 9.83 -4.48 -3.00
N THR A 129 10.09 -3.67 -4.03
CA THR A 129 9.21 -2.55 -4.41
C THR A 129 7.80 -3.02 -4.74
N VAL A 130 7.66 -4.13 -5.49
CA VAL A 130 6.36 -4.69 -5.90
C VAL A 130 5.59 -5.19 -4.68
N GLN A 131 6.28 -5.86 -3.77
CA GLN A 131 5.70 -6.43 -2.57
C GLN A 131 5.23 -5.37 -1.56
N VAL A 132 6.03 -4.32 -1.38
CA VAL A 132 5.65 -3.16 -0.56
C VAL A 132 4.45 -2.44 -1.20
N ALA A 133 4.41 -2.30 -2.54
CA ALA A 133 3.26 -1.74 -3.25
C ALA A 133 1.97 -2.51 -2.94
N GLY A 134 2.01 -3.84 -3.10
CA GLY A 134 0.86 -4.71 -2.84
C GLY A 134 0.38 -4.61 -1.40
N THR A 135 1.31 -4.61 -0.45
CA THR A 135 1.00 -4.50 0.99
C THR A 135 0.37 -3.15 1.32
N VAL A 136 0.88 -2.05 0.76
CA VAL A 136 0.30 -0.72 0.95
C VAL A 136 -1.08 -0.60 0.32
N VAL A 137 -1.34 -1.23 -0.84
CA VAL A 137 -2.68 -1.25 -1.44
C VAL A 137 -3.68 -1.98 -0.54
N VAL A 138 -3.32 -3.14 0.01
CA VAL A 138 -4.19 -3.89 0.93
C VAL A 138 -4.42 -3.10 2.22
N ALA A 139 -3.35 -2.67 2.88
CA ALA A 139 -3.43 -1.93 4.14
C ALA A 139 -4.17 -0.60 3.95
N GLY A 140 -3.92 0.11 2.86
CA GLY A 140 -4.58 1.37 2.51
C GLY A 140 -6.09 1.21 2.37
N ASN A 141 -6.55 0.21 1.60
CA ASN A 141 -7.99 -0.05 1.46
C ASN A 141 -8.63 -0.43 2.80
N LEU A 142 -8.00 -1.32 3.57
CA LEU A 142 -8.50 -1.68 4.91
C LEU A 142 -8.60 -0.46 5.84
N LEU A 143 -7.61 0.44 5.78
CA LEU A 143 -7.59 1.65 6.62
C LEU A 143 -8.68 2.65 6.21
N ILE A 144 -8.83 2.93 4.92
CA ILE A 144 -9.86 3.85 4.40
C ILE A 144 -11.24 3.40 4.82
N HIS A 145 -11.50 2.09 4.68
CA HIS A 145 -12.85 1.56 4.83
C HIS A 145 -13.19 1.10 6.25
N SER A 146 -12.20 1.03 7.15
CA SER A 146 -12.45 0.81 8.59
C SER A 146 -13.32 1.89 9.26
N GLU A 147 -13.50 3.07 8.63
CA GLU A 147 -14.35 4.15 9.14
C GLU A 147 -15.79 4.10 8.58
N ILE A 148 -16.07 3.23 7.61
CA ILE A 148 -17.38 3.14 6.96
C ILE A 148 -18.23 2.08 7.68
N ARG A 149 -19.29 2.53 8.36
CA ARG A 149 -20.14 1.72 9.27
C ARG A 149 -20.79 0.49 8.61
N ASN A 150 -21.01 0.52 7.30
CA ASN A 150 -21.61 -0.58 6.51
C ASN A 150 -20.66 -1.04 5.41
N TRP A 151 -19.35 -0.99 5.65
CA TRP A 151 -18.39 -1.45 4.67
C TRP A 151 -18.53 -2.95 4.43
N ASN A 152 -18.63 -3.33 3.15
CA ASN A 152 -18.57 -4.71 2.72
C ASN A 152 -17.27 -4.90 1.93
N VAL A 153 -16.36 -5.70 2.49
CA VAL A 153 -15.08 -6.09 1.86
C VAL A 153 -15.28 -6.60 0.44
N MET A 154 -16.42 -7.26 0.18
CA MET A 154 -16.72 -7.79 -1.14
C MET A 154 -16.82 -6.69 -2.19
N ASN A 155 -17.17 -5.45 -1.84
CA ASN A 155 -17.30 -4.35 -2.79
C ASN A 155 -15.95 -3.87 -3.36
N GLU A 156 -14.83 -4.20 -2.72
CA GLU A 156 -13.47 -3.86 -3.18
C GLU A 156 -12.63 -5.13 -3.41
N ALA A 157 -13.30 -6.28 -3.53
CA ALA A 157 -12.65 -7.57 -3.67
C ALA A 157 -11.59 -7.59 -4.80
N PRO A 158 -11.81 -6.98 -5.98
CA PRO A 158 -10.80 -6.99 -7.03
C PRO A 158 -9.53 -6.23 -6.63
N VAL A 159 -9.65 -5.10 -5.93
CA VAL A 159 -8.51 -4.29 -5.47
C VAL A 159 -7.74 -5.00 -4.37
N LEU A 160 -8.46 -5.59 -3.41
CA LEU A 160 -7.85 -6.36 -2.33
C LEU A 160 -7.15 -7.61 -2.87
N ALA A 161 -7.74 -8.29 -3.85
CA ALA A 161 -7.11 -9.40 -4.54
C ALA A 161 -5.86 -8.95 -5.31
N ALA A 162 -5.92 -7.80 -6.00
CA ALA A 162 -4.79 -7.23 -6.72
C ALA A 162 -3.60 -6.93 -5.78
N GLY A 163 -3.87 -6.22 -4.68
CA GLY A 163 -2.86 -5.90 -3.68
C GLY A 163 -2.27 -7.16 -3.02
N SER A 164 -3.12 -8.15 -2.70
CA SER A 164 -2.67 -9.41 -2.11
C SER A 164 -1.79 -10.22 -3.08
N LEU A 165 -2.16 -10.26 -4.36
CA LEU A 165 -1.36 -10.90 -5.41
C LEU A 165 0.03 -10.28 -5.50
N LEU A 166 0.11 -8.94 -5.57
CA LEU A 166 1.40 -8.24 -5.63
C LEU A 166 2.23 -8.40 -4.35
N ALA A 167 1.58 -8.53 -3.18
CA ALA A 167 2.26 -8.73 -1.91
C ALA A 167 2.81 -10.16 -1.73
N VAL A 168 2.19 -11.17 -2.37
CA VAL A 168 2.52 -12.59 -2.14
C VAL A 168 3.31 -13.19 -3.32
N ALA A 169 3.02 -12.80 -4.56
CA ALA A 169 3.68 -13.38 -5.73
C ALA A 169 5.21 -13.28 -5.71
N PRO A 170 5.83 -12.19 -5.20
CA PRO A 170 7.29 -12.13 -5.03
C PRO A 170 7.89 -13.16 -4.07
N MET A 171 7.09 -13.81 -3.22
CA MET A 171 7.52 -14.85 -2.28
C MET A 171 7.43 -16.28 -2.84
N LEU A 172 6.81 -16.45 -4.02
CA LEU A 172 6.56 -17.75 -4.67
C LEU A 172 7.60 -18.02 -5.74
#